data_AF-A0AA41SZB0-F1
#
_entry.id   AF-A0AA41SZB0-F1
#
_cell.length_a   1.000
_cell.length_b   1.000
_cell.length_c   1.000
_cell.angle_alpha   90.00
_cell.angle_beta   90.00
_cell.angle_gamma   90.00
#
_symmetry.space_group_name_H-M   'P 1'
#
loop_
_entity.id
_entity.type
_entity.pdbx_description
1 polymer ?
#
loop_
_entity_poly.entity_id
_entity_poly.type
_entity_poly.pdbx_seq_one_letter_code
_entity_poly.pdbx_strand_id
1 'polypeptide(L)'
;MESDGIAGDYAEEGELLDDDDDNEDQLETIKDDEKEAEEGEDDRDSYSGEGLYQSKNPKDPSAKPEWCSKGIKQRIHRVTVDNGNIYVTLSKEPFKCDSDFYATGDFKVIQSSS
;
A
#
# COMPACT_ATOMS: atom_id res chain seq x y z
N MET A 1 40.93 -0.68 62.91
CA MET A 1 41.23 -1.34 61.63
C MET A 1 39.98 -2.10 61.24
N GLU A 2 39.59 -1.92 59.99
CA GLU A 2 38.47 -2.52 59.27
C GLU A 2 38.33 -4.03 59.55
N SER A 3 37.15 -4.64 59.64
CA SER A 3 36.33 -5.16 58.52
C SER A 3 35.31 -6.18 59.09
N ASP A 4 34.19 -6.56 58.49
CA ASP A 4 33.39 -6.02 57.37
C ASP A 4 31.91 -6.51 57.53
N GLY A 5 31.07 -6.44 56.49
CA GLY A 5 29.61 -6.65 56.55
C GLY A 5 29.05 -8.07 56.39
N ILE A 6 27.72 -8.16 56.25
CA ILE A 6 26.97 -9.07 55.36
C ILE A 6 25.48 -8.67 55.33
N ALA A 7 24.79 -8.94 54.22
CA ALA A 7 23.37 -8.67 54.02
C ALA A 7 22.46 -9.78 54.62
N GLY A 8 21.21 -9.43 54.93
CA GLY A 8 20.22 -10.30 55.59
C GLY A 8 18.77 -9.82 55.35
N ASP A 9 18.54 -9.57 54.08
CA ASP A 9 17.32 -9.70 53.30
C ASP A 9 15.98 -10.26 53.88
N TYR A 10 14.89 -9.57 53.48
CA TYR A 10 13.45 -9.89 53.44
C TYR A 10 12.72 -10.72 54.54
N ALA A 11 11.69 -10.09 55.12
CA ALA A 11 10.40 -10.71 55.39
C ALA A 11 9.27 -9.78 54.91
N GLU A 12 8.18 -10.36 54.42
CA GLU A 12 7.04 -9.72 53.76
C GLU A 12 5.95 -9.37 54.78
N GLU A 13 5.52 -8.10 54.83
CA GLU A 13 4.24 -7.72 55.45
C GLU A 13 3.40 -7.03 54.38
N GLY A 14 2.36 -7.73 53.92
CA GLY A 14 1.39 -7.21 52.97
C GLY A 14 0.13 -6.74 53.68
N GLU A 15 -0.16 -5.45 53.58
CA GLU A 15 -1.46 -4.83 53.81
C GLU A 15 -1.57 -3.72 52.75
N LEU A 16 -2.71 -3.34 52.17
CA LEU A 16 -4.10 -3.78 52.08
C LEU A 16 -4.65 -2.89 50.93
N LEU A 17 -5.75 -3.28 50.28
CA LEU A 17 -6.33 -2.48 49.19
C LEU A 17 -7.18 -1.35 49.76
N ASP A 18 -6.95 -0.11 49.32
CA ASP A 18 -7.90 0.99 49.41
C ASP A 18 -8.37 1.33 47.99
N ASP A 19 -9.57 0.87 47.64
CA ASP A 19 -10.28 1.21 46.41
C ASP A 19 -10.91 2.61 46.55
N ASP A 20 -10.46 3.60 45.78
CA ASP A 20 -11.13 4.90 45.61
C ASP A 20 -10.63 5.56 44.30
N ASP A 21 -11.19 5.16 43.16
CA ASP A 21 -11.06 5.92 41.90
C ASP A 21 -12.39 5.85 41.14
N ASP A 22 -13.37 6.63 41.62
CA ASP A 22 -14.64 6.92 40.95
C ASP A 22 -14.39 7.71 39.65
N ASN A 23 -13.85 7.04 38.64
CA ASN A 23 -13.90 7.53 37.27
C ASN A 23 -15.25 7.12 36.66
N GLU A 24 -16.23 8.02 36.74
CA GLU A 24 -17.43 7.91 35.92
C GLU A 24 -17.03 8.04 34.44
N ASP A 25 -16.79 6.90 33.80
CA ASP A 25 -16.63 6.75 32.35
C ASP A 25 -17.87 7.35 31.68
N GLN A 26 -17.78 8.62 31.29
CA GLN A 26 -18.81 9.28 30.51
C GLN A 26 -18.83 8.64 29.13
N LEU A 27 -19.76 7.69 28.97
CA LEU A 27 -20.18 7.15 27.68
C LEU A 27 -20.72 8.28 26.80
N GLU A 28 -19.82 9.00 26.12
CA GLU A 28 -20.17 9.81 24.97
C GLU A 28 -20.84 8.88 23.96
N THR A 29 -22.16 9.06 23.80
CA THR A 29 -22.94 8.37 22.81
C THR A 29 -22.50 8.87 21.45
N ILE A 30 -21.58 8.13 20.83
CA ILE A 30 -21.23 8.28 19.41
C ILE A 30 -22.55 8.20 18.66
N LYS A 31 -22.93 9.32 18.05
CA LYS A 31 -24.09 9.34 17.15
C LYS A 31 -23.65 8.61 15.89
N ASP A 32 -24.34 7.52 15.60
CA ASP A 32 -24.29 6.89 14.29
C ASP A 32 -24.96 7.84 13.28
N ASP A 33 -24.23 8.89 12.88
CA ASP A 33 -24.52 9.59 11.64
C ASP A 33 -24.25 8.57 10.52
N GLU A 34 -25.31 7.88 10.07
CA GLU A 34 -25.31 6.99 8.91
C GLU A 34 -24.84 7.77 7.69
N LYS A 35 -23.52 7.78 7.50
CA LYS A 35 -22.89 8.25 6.28
C LYS A 35 -23.21 7.23 5.20
N GLU A 36 -24.29 7.52 4.46
CA GLU A 36 -24.59 6.89 3.18
C GLU A 36 -23.28 6.77 2.39
N ALA A 37 -22.91 5.53 2.09
CA ALA A 37 -21.74 5.26 1.27
C ALA A 37 -22.12 5.61 -0.17
N GLU A 38 -21.80 6.82 -0.60
CA GLU A 38 -21.75 7.09 -2.04
C GLU A 38 -20.82 6.03 -2.65
N GLU A 39 -21.35 5.27 -3.60
CA GLU A 39 -20.60 4.36 -4.46
C GLU A 39 -19.67 5.20 -5.35
N GLY A 40 -18.62 5.75 -4.75
CA GLY A 40 -17.51 6.34 -5.48
C GLY A 40 -16.97 5.27 -6.42
N GLU A 41 -16.87 5.63 -7.70
CA GLU A 41 -16.28 4.77 -8.72
C GLU A 41 -14.93 4.29 -8.20
N ASP A 42 -14.78 2.98 -8.03
CA ASP A 42 -13.65 2.34 -7.35
C ASP A 42 -12.39 2.59 -8.19
N ASP A 43 -11.67 3.68 -7.90
CA ASP A 43 -10.41 4.18 -8.50
C ASP A 43 -9.23 3.18 -8.36
N ARG A 44 -9.54 1.91 -8.11
CA ARG A 44 -8.65 0.77 -7.88
C ARG A 44 -7.91 0.40 -9.16
N ASP A 45 -6.82 1.13 -9.38
CA ASP A 45 -5.70 0.79 -10.26
C ASP A 45 -6.16 0.12 -11.56
N SER A 46 -6.86 0.87 -12.41
CA SER A 46 -7.21 0.39 -13.75
C SER A 46 -5.93 0.15 -14.55
N TYR A 47 -5.49 -1.12 -14.58
CA TYR A 47 -4.26 -1.54 -15.26
C TYR A 47 -4.39 -1.33 -16.77
N SER A 48 -4.10 -0.13 -17.26
CA SER A 48 -4.25 0.28 -18.66
C SER A 48 -3.08 -0.16 -19.56
N GLY A 49 -1.95 -0.52 -18.96
CA GLY A 49 -0.71 -0.86 -19.67
C GLY A 49 0.02 0.37 -20.26
N GLU A 50 -0.31 1.57 -19.79
CA GLU A 50 0.25 2.82 -20.30
C GLU A 50 1.68 3.12 -19.83
N GLY A 51 2.47 3.70 -20.73
CA GLY A 51 3.82 4.19 -20.41
C GLY A 51 3.78 5.57 -19.75
N LEU A 52 3.67 5.63 -18.43
CA LEU A 52 3.65 6.89 -17.67
C LEU A 52 5.03 7.57 -17.57
N TYR A 53 5.04 8.89 -17.52
CA TYR A 53 6.22 9.71 -17.24
C TYR A 53 5.85 11.05 -16.60
N GLN A 54 6.81 11.70 -15.96
CA GLN A 54 6.66 13.08 -15.48
C GLN A 54 7.24 14.08 -16.50
N SER A 55 6.42 15.03 -16.92
CA SER A 55 6.85 16.20 -17.69
C SER A 55 7.31 17.32 -16.74
N LYS A 56 8.41 18.00 -17.06
CA LYS A 56 8.89 19.18 -16.34
C LYS A 56 9.13 20.31 -17.33
N ASN A 57 8.66 21.51 -17.00
CA ASN A 57 8.91 22.70 -17.80
C ASN A 57 10.34 23.23 -17.53
N PRO A 58 11.28 23.18 -18.49
CA PRO A 58 12.65 23.67 -18.26
C PRO A 58 12.72 25.20 -18.13
N LYS A 59 11.67 25.94 -18.55
CA LYS A 59 11.60 27.40 -18.39
C LYS A 59 11.10 27.84 -17.00
N ASP A 60 10.46 26.94 -16.27
CA ASP A 60 10.12 27.12 -14.86
C ASP A 60 10.44 25.82 -14.10
N PRO A 61 11.71 25.62 -13.68
CA PRO A 61 12.12 24.43 -12.93
C PRO A 61 11.48 24.31 -11.55
N SER A 62 10.79 25.35 -11.06
CA SER A 62 10.06 25.35 -9.78
C SER A 62 8.65 24.80 -9.91
N ALA A 63 8.08 24.79 -11.13
CA ALA A 63 6.78 24.21 -11.42
C ALA A 63 6.75 22.72 -11.03
N LYS A 64 5.61 22.28 -10.49
CA LYS A 64 5.40 20.87 -10.15
C LYS A 64 5.44 20.02 -11.44
N PRO A 65 6.09 18.85 -11.43
CA PRO A 65 6.03 17.93 -12.56
C PRO A 65 4.59 17.44 -12.78
N GLU A 66 4.19 17.34 -14.05
CA GLU A 66 2.87 16.83 -14.45
C GLU A 66 3.01 15.38 -14.89
N TRP A 67 2.08 14.51 -14.46
CA TRP A 67 2.00 13.13 -14.96
C TRP A 67 1.42 13.12 -16.37
N CYS A 68 2.05 12.35 -17.26
CA CYS A 68 1.69 12.22 -18.66
C CYS A 68 1.73 10.75 -19.09
N SER A 69 0.89 10.37 -20.03
CA SER A 69 0.87 9.04 -20.65
C SER A 69 1.51 9.04 -22.04
N LYS A 70 2.19 7.95 -22.41
CA LYS A 70 2.63 7.64 -23.79
C LYS A 70 1.66 6.73 -24.53
N GLY A 71 0.44 6.53 -24.00
CA GLY A 71 -0.50 5.51 -24.42
C GLY A 71 -0.06 4.10 -24.02
N ILE A 72 -0.83 3.09 -24.44
CA ILE A 72 -0.61 1.68 -24.11
C ILE A 72 0.73 1.19 -24.67
N LYS A 73 1.64 0.78 -23.78
CA LYS A 73 2.98 0.25 -24.09
C LYS A 73 3.16 -1.22 -23.73
N GLN A 74 2.38 -1.72 -22.78
CA GLN A 74 2.32 -3.12 -22.40
C GLN A 74 0.92 -3.68 -22.72
N ARG A 75 0.84 -4.83 -23.40
CA ARG A 75 -0.44 -5.48 -23.67
C ARG A 75 -0.98 -6.09 -22.39
N ILE A 76 -2.16 -5.64 -21.96
CA ILE A 76 -2.87 -6.18 -20.79
C ILE A 76 -3.81 -7.30 -21.24
N HIS A 77 -3.75 -8.43 -20.57
CA HIS A 77 -4.63 -9.58 -20.80
C HIS A 77 -5.71 -9.66 -19.71
N ARG A 78 -6.87 -10.23 -20.03
CA ARG A 78 -7.96 -10.34 -19.06
C ARG A 78 -7.74 -11.55 -18.17
N VAL A 79 -7.76 -11.34 -16.86
CA VAL A 79 -7.70 -12.41 -15.85
C VAL A 79 -9.10 -12.64 -15.27
N THR A 80 -9.45 -13.90 -15.03
CA THR A 80 -10.67 -14.29 -14.31
C THR A 80 -10.32 -15.35 -13.28
N VAL A 81 -10.83 -15.20 -12.05
CA VAL A 81 -10.66 -16.18 -10.98
C VAL A 81 -11.97 -16.94 -10.82
N ASP A 82 -11.91 -18.28 -10.88
CA ASP A 82 -13.08 -19.15 -10.75
C ASP A 82 -12.70 -20.43 -9.99
N ASN A 83 -13.53 -20.82 -9.01
CA ASN A 83 -13.27 -21.92 -8.08
C ASN A 83 -11.84 -21.97 -7.47
N GLY A 84 -11.23 -20.80 -7.23
CA GLY A 84 -9.86 -20.67 -6.71
C GLY A 84 -8.74 -20.85 -7.75
N ASN A 85 -9.09 -21.12 -9.01
CA ASN A 85 -8.15 -21.18 -10.13
C ASN A 85 -8.08 -19.84 -10.87
N ILE A 86 -6.94 -19.55 -11.48
CA ILE A 86 -6.71 -18.33 -12.26
C ILE A 86 -6.68 -18.68 -13.75
N TYR A 87 -7.52 -18.01 -14.54
CA TYR A 87 -7.58 -18.17 -15.99
C TYR A 87 -7.19 -16.85 -16.68
N VAL A 88 -6.38 -16.95 -17.74
CA VAL A 88 -5.92 -15.79 -18.52
C VAL A 88 -6.48 -15.88 -19.94
N THR A 89 -7.25 -14.87 -20.35
CA THR A 89 -7.70 -14.69 -21.73
C THR A 89 -6.75 -13.71 -22.43
N LEU A 90 -5.99 -14.17 -23.43
CA LEU A 90 -5.14 -13.32 -24.25
C LEU A 90 -5.98 -12.28 -25.00
N SER A 91 -5.64 -11.00 -24.79
CA SER A 91 -6.27 -9.87 -25.47
C SER A 91 -5.77 -9.72 -26.90
N LYS A 92 -6.68 -9.33 -27.81
CA LYS A 92 -6.39 -9.05 -29.22
C LYS A 92 -6.38 -7.55 -29.54
N GLU A 93 -6.77 -6.73 -28.56
CA GLU A 93 -6.83 -5.28 -28.63
C GLU A 93 -5.82 -4.65 -27.66
N PRO A 94 -5.21 -3.50 -27.99
CA PRO A 94 -5.22 -2.87 -29.32
C PRO A 94 -4.58 -3.79 -30.38
N PHE A 95 -4.81 -3.53 -31.67
CA PHE A 95 -4.31 -4.37 -32.78
C PHE A 95 -2.80 -4.65 -32.69
N LYS A 96 -2.03 -3.66 -32.23
CA LYS A 96 -0.59 -3.77 -31.95
C LYS A 96 -0.25 -3.02 -30.68
N CYS A 97 0.70 -3.56 -29.91
CA CYS A 97 1.33 -2.94 -28.75
C CYS A 97 2.87 -3.02 -28.91
N ASP A 98 3.61 -2.10 -28.30
CA ASP A 98 5.08 -2.10 -28.36
C ASP A 98 5.68 -3.39 -27.77
N SER A 99 5.05 -3.92 -26.71
CA SER A 99 5.39 -5.22 -26.09
C SER A 99 5.31 -6.43 -27.03
N ASP A 100 4.49 -6.40 -28.10
CA ASP A 100 4.27 -7.56 -28.98
C ASP A 100 5.56 -8.03 -29.67
N PHE A 101 6.49 -7.10 -29.93
CA PHE A 101 7.80 -7.38 -30.51
C PHE A 101 8.62 -8.36 -29.66
N TYR A 102 8.58 -8.19 -28.33
CA TYR A 102 9.28 -9.03 -27.36
C TYR A 102 8.46 -10.26 -26.93
N ALA A 103 7.22 -10.39 -27.37
CA ALA A 103 6.35 -11.53 -27.05
C ALA A 103 6.42 -12.66 -28.10
N THR A 104 6.87 -12.36 -29.33
CA THR A 104 6.68 -13.28 -30.48
C THR A 104 7.87 -13.39 -31.46
N GLY A 105 8.92 -12.58 -31.31
CA GLY A 105 10.08 -12.58 -32.23
C GLY A 105 11.38 -13.07 -31.61
N ASP A 106 12.43 -13.19 -32.44
CA ASP A 106 13.81 -13.35 -31.99
C ASP A 106 14.39 -11.99 -31.58
N PHE A 107 14.44 -11.70 -30.28
CA PHE A 107 14.96 -10.44 -29.73
C PHE A 107 16.21 -10.64 -28.87
N LYS A 108 16.96 -9.55 -28.67
CA LYS A 108 18.04 -9.47 -27.68
C LYS A 108 17.61 -8.51 -26.57
N VAL A 109 17.61 -8.99 -25.32
CA VAL A 109 17.39 -8.14 -24.15
C VAL A 109 18.65 -7.30 -23.93
N ILE A 110 18.49 -5.98 -23.87
CA ILE A 110 19.56 -5.06 -23.47
C ILE A 110 19.39 -4.78 -21.98
N GLN A 111 20.32 -5.29 -21.18
CA GLN A 111 20.42 -4.98 -19.76
C GLN A 111 21.59 -4.00 -19.56
N SER A 112 21.27 -2.75 -19.20
CA SER A 112 22.28 -1.82 -18.67
C SER A 112 22.64 -2.22 -17.25
N SER A 113 23.93 -2.37 -16.96
CA SER A 113 24.44 -2.45 -15.59
C SER A 113 24.22 -1.14 -14.86
N SER A 114 23.76 -1.22 -13.60
CA SER A 114 23.70 -0.08 -12.66
C SER A 114 25.08 0.32 -12.14
#